data_AF-A0A969IYM8-F1
#
_entry.id   AF-A0A969IYM8-F1
#
_cell.length_a   1.000
_cell.length_b   1.000
_cell.length_c   1.000
_cell.angle_alpha   90.00
_cell.angle_beta   90.00
_cell.angle_gamma   90.00
#
_symmetry.space_group_name_H-M   'P 1'
#
loop_
_entity.id
_entity.type
_entity.pdbx_description
1 polymer ?
#
loop_
_entity_poly.entity_id
_entity_poly.type
_entity_poly.pdbx_seq_one_letter_code
_entity_poly.pdbx_strand_id
1 'polypeptide(L)'
;MFWRQAEGLLDTGASVNVLPYELGLQLGLIWENETLSVVLAGNLARFEARAVVVEGQVSSFPAVDLAFAWTQATDVPLILGQANFFFEFEVCFFRARSEFEISPKQVG
;
A
#
# COMPACT_ATOMS: atom_id res chain seq x y z
N MET A 1 5.46 -4.36 -19.12
CA MET A 1 5.03 -3.76 -17.83
C MET A 1 6.12 -2.79 -17.41
N PHE A 2 5.77 -1.54 -17.11
CA PHE A 2 6.75 -0.52 -16.73
C PHE A 2 6.61 -0.26 -15.23
N TRP A 3 7.71 -0.40 -14.49
CA TRP A 3 7.75 -0.05 -13.07
C TRP A 3 7.52 1.46 -12.88
N ARG A 4 6.77 1.81 -11.84
CA ARG A 4 6.58 3.20 -11.40
C ARG A 4 7.19 3.36 -10.01
N GLN A 5 7.86 4.49 -9.81
CA GLN A 5 8.37 4.86 -8.49
C GLN A 5 7.28 5.64 -7.74
N ALA A 6 7.11 5.33 -6.47
CA ALA A 6 6.18 6.01 -5.58
C ALA A 6 6.77 6.09 -4.17
N GLU A 7 6.37 7.13 -3.44
CA GLU A 7 6.69 7.28 -2.02
C GLU A 7 5.44 6.93 -1.20
N GLY A 8 5.63 6.21 -0.10
CA GLY A 8 4.55 5.75 0.76
C GLY A 8 4.77 6.07 2.23
N LEU A 9 3.67 6.29 2.94
CA LEU A 9 3.61 6.42 4.38
C LEU A 9 3.51 5.03 5.01
N LEU A 10 4.50 4.67 5.80
CA LEU A 10 4.46 3.48 6.64
C LEU A 10 3.64 3.80 7.91
N ASP A 11 2.47 3.19 8.04
CA ASP A 11 1.48 3.54 9.06
C ASP A 11 1.06 2.30 9.87
N THR A 12 1.60 2.18 11.08
CA THR A 12 1.26 1.07 11.99
C THR A 12 -0.18 1.14 12.50
N GLY A 13 -0.83 2.30 12.41
CA GLY A 13 -2.24 2.50 12.78
C GLY A 13 -3.21 2.12 11.68
N ALA A 14 -2.74 1.98 10.43
CA ALA A 14 -3.56 1.54 9.31
C ALA A 14 -3.67 0.01 9.27
N SER A 15 -4.90 -0.52 9.24
CA SER A 15 -5.12 -1.97 9.17
C SER A 15 -4.82 -2.58 7.79
N VAL A 16 -4.90 -1.79 6.73
CA VAL A 16 -4.69 -2.21 5.32
C VAL A 16 -3.81 -1.20 4.60
N ASN A 17 -3.20 -1.62 3.48
CA ASN A 17 -2.60 -0.68 2.55
C ASN A 17 -3.69 0.11 1.80
N VAL A 18 -3.40 1.37 1.45
CA VAL A 18 -4.29 2.23 0.65
C VAL A 18 -3.54 2.73 -0.57
N LEU A 19 -4.11 2.48 -1.75
CA LEU A 19 -3.60 2.96 -3.02
C LEU A 19 -4.37 4.23 -3.43
N PRO A 20 -3.71 5.37 -3.70
CA PRO A 20 -4.37 6.58 -4.20
C PRO A 20 -4.92 6.38 -5.61
N TYR A 21 -5.97 7.13 -5.96
CA TYR A 21 -6.68 6.97 -7.24
C TYR A 21 -5.73 7.07 -8.44
N GLU A 22 -4.98 8.16 -8.49
CA GLU A 22 -4.08 8.53 -9.58
C GLU A 22 -2.93 7.54 -9.73
N LEU A 23 -2.41 7.00 -8.62
CA LEU A 23 -1.33 6.02 -8.68
C LEU A 23 -1.81 4.71 -9.30
N GLY A 24 -3.03 4.25 -8.96
CA GLY A 24 -3.62 3.09 -9.62
C GLY A 24 -3.78 3.28 -11.13
N LEU A 25 -4.25 4.47 -11.56
CA LEU A 25 -4.33 4.79 -12.99
C LEU A 25 -2.96 4.80 -13.68
N GLN A 26 -1.92 5.35 -13.03
CA GLN A 26 -0.55 5.38 -13.57
C GLN A 26 0.09 3.99 -13.69
N LEU A 27 -0.34 3.04 -12.85
CA LEU A 27 0.00 1.62 -12.91
C LEU A 27 -0.80 0.87 -13.99
N GLY A 28 -1.78 1.52 -14.62
CA GLY A 28 -2.61 0.95 -15.68
C GLY A 28 -3.85 0.22 -15.16
N LEU A 29 -4.20 0.37 -13.88
CA LEU A 29 -5.46 -0.13 -13.34
C LEU A 29 -6.63 0.66 -13.95
N ILE A 30 -7.74 -0.03 -14.20
CA ILE A 30 -8.97 0.57 -14.72
C ILE A 30 -10.01 0.44 -13.61
N TRP A 31 -10.48 1.56 -13.08
CA TRP A 31 -11.36 1.60 -11.92
C TRP A 31 -12.56 0.68 -12.13
N GLU A 32 -13.25 0.81 -13.26
CA GLU A 32 -14.47 0.10 -13.63
C GLU A 32 -14.30 -1.43 -13.72
N ASN A 33 -13.09 -1.93 -13.94
CA ASN A 33 -12.82 -3.37 -13.99
C ASN A 33 -12.80 -4.01 -12.59
N GLU A 34 -12.47 -3.21 -11.56
CA GLU A 34 -12.42 -3.67 -10.19
C GLU A 34 -13.82 -3.61 -9.58
N THR A 35 -14.30 -4.72 -9.04
CA THR A 35 -15.70 -4.84 -8.58
C THR A 35 -15.82 -5.19 -7.10
N LEU A 36 -14.72 -5.64 -6.47
CA LEU A 36 -14.72 -6.00 -5.07
C LEU A 36 -14.56 -4.75 -4.20
N SER A 37 -15.67 -4.23 -3.67
CA SER A 37 -15.66 -3.08 -2.78
C SER A 37 -14.99 -3.37 -1.44
N VAL A 38 -14.25 -2.40 -0.92
CA VAL A 38 -13.63 -2.40 0.41
C VAL A 38 -14.18 -1.23 1.20
N VAL A 39 -14.63 -1.48 2.43
CA VAL A 39 -15.09 -0.43 3.34
C VAL A 39 -13.90 0.10 4.12
N LEU A 40 -13.55 1.37 3.88
CA LEU A 40 -12.55 2.08 4.67
C LEU A 40 -13.19 2.77 5.88
N ALA A 41 -12.37 3.09 6.87
CA ALA A 41 -12.77 3.80 8.09
C ALA A 41 -12.02 5.14 8.23
N GLY A 42 -12.31 5.86 9.31
CA GLY A 42 -11.65 7.13 9.64
C GLY A 42 -11.84 8.19 8.56
N ASN A 43 -10.78 8.92 8.22
CA ASN A 43 -10.81 10.02 7.26
C ASN A 43 -11.18 9.57 5.83
N LEU A 44 -11.06 8.27 5.53
CA LEU A 44 -11.34 7.70 4.21
C LEU A 44 -12.71 7.05 4.10
N ALA A 45 -13.49 6.97 5.18
CA ALA A 45 -14.78 6.26 5.21
C ALA A 45 -15.81 6.76 4.18
N ARG A 46 -15.66 8.00 3.70
CA ARG A 46 -16.55 8.62 2.71
C ARG A 46 -16.20 8.30 1.26
N PHE A 47 -15.02 7.74 1.00
CA PHE A 47 -14.55 7.45 -0.35
C PHE A 47 -14.80 5.99 -0.69
N GLU A 48 -15.23 5.73 -1.92
CA GLU A 48 -15.29 4.37 -2.43
C GLU A 48 -13.86 3.81 -2.51
N ALA A 49 -13.73 2.53 -2.18
CA ALA A 49 -12.49 1.78 -2.37
C ALA A 49 -12.77 0.40 -2.94
N ARG A 50 -11.82 -0.11 -3.73
CA ARG A 50 -11.87 -1.41 -4.39
C ARG A 50 -10.61 -2.19 -4.08
N ALA A 51 -10.73 -3.50 -3.90
CA ALA A 51 -9.57 -4.36 -3.66
C ALA A 51 -8.80 -4.54 -4.95
N VAL A 52 -7.48 -4.30 -4.91
CA VAL A 52 -6.56 -4.57 -6.02
C VAL A 52 -5.29 -5.22 -5.50
N VAL A 53 -4.61 -5.96 -6.37
CA VAL A 53 -3.27 -6.49 -6.10
C VAL A 53 -2.32 -5.92 -7.14
N VAL A 54 -1.19 -5.38 -6.69
CA VAL A 54 -0.13 -4.87 -7.55
C VAL A 54 1.20 -5.48 -7.14
N GLU A 55 2.03 -5.80 -8.12
CA GLU A 55 3.40 -6.24 -7.86
C GLU A 55 4.23 -5.02 -7.41
N GLY A 56 4.89 -5.11 -6.27
CA GLY A 56 5.69 -4.05 -5.69
C GLY A 56 7.10 -4.50 -5.35
N GLN A 57 8.08 -3.63 -5.55
CA GLN A 57 9.46 -3.87 -5.15
C GLN A 57 9.93 -2.74 -4.22
N VAL A 58 10.48 -3.12 -3.07
CA VAL A 58 11.12 -2.20 -2.12
C VAL A 58 12.63 -2.40 -2.21
N SER A 59 13.38 -1.33 -2.51
CA SER A 59 14.84 -1.39 -2.67
C SER A 59 15.24 -2.51 -3.65
N SER A 60 16.26 -3.30 -3.31
CA SER A 60 16.71 -4.47 -4.06
C SER A 60 16.09 -5.80 -3.57
N PHE A 61 14.99 -5.75 -2.81
CA PHE A 61 14.31 -6.97 -2.35
C PHE A 61 13.56 -7.65 -3.51
N PRO A 62 13.25 -8.96 -3.39
CA PRO A 62 12.33 -9.60 -4.32
C PRO A 62 11.02 -8.83 -4.41
N ALA A 63 10.44 -8.78 -5.62
CA ALA A 63 9.10 -8.24 -5.79
C ALA A 63 8.07 -9.13 -5.07
N VAL A 64 7.04 -8.50 -4.51
CA VAL A 64 5.96 -9.18 -3.79
C VAL A 64 4.61 -8.66 -4.26
N ASP A 65 3.59 -9.50 -4.13
CA ASP A 65 2.21 -9.09 -4.38
C ASP A 65 1.70 -8.27 -3.21
N LEU A 66 1.40 -7.00 -3.48
CA LEU A 66 0.85 -6.08 -2.51
C LEU A 66 -0.66 -5.88 -2.73
N ALA A 67 -1.45 -6.21 -1.71
CA ALA A 67 -2.89 -6.00 -1.71
C ALA A 67 -3.23 -4.61 -1.17
N PHE A 68 -4.10 -3.88 -1.86
CA PHE A 68 -4.51 -2.53 -1.52
C PHE A 68 -6.03 -2.34 -1.52
N ALA A 69 -6.49 -1.44 -0.66
CA ALA A 69 -7.73 -0.71 -0.90
C ALA A 69 -7.41 0.47 -1.83
N TRP A 70 -7.72 0.34 -3.12
CA TRP A 70 -7.60 1.43 -4.08
C TRP A 70 -8.80 2.36 -3.97
N THR A 71 -8.57 3.61 -3.59
CA THR A 71 -9.63 4.56 -3.27
C THR A 71 -9.73 5.68 -4.31
N GLN A 72 -10.92 6.26 -4.49
CA GLN A 72 -11.11 7.46 -5.33
C GLN A 72 -10.69 8.77 -4.64
N ALA A 73 -10.07 8.70 -3.46
CA ALA A 73 -9.50 9.88 -2.82
C ALA A 73 -8.26 10.36 -3.61
N THR A 74 -8.24 11.65 -3.96
CA THR A 74 -7.24 12.25 -4.87
C THR A 74 -6.05 12.91 -4.14
N ASP A 75 -6.10 13.00 -2.81
CA ASP A 75 -5.11 13.73 -1.98
C ASP A 75 -4.68 12.90 -0.76
N VAL A 76 -4.45 11.60 -0.96
CA VAL A 76 -4.01 10.68 0.09
C VAL A 76 -2.63 10.14 -0.26
N PRO A 77 -1.71 10.01 0.70
CA PRO A 77 -0.47 9.30 0.44
C PRO A 77 -0.76 7.83 0.15
N LEU A 78 0.15 7.16 -0.56
CA LEU A 78 0.21 5.70 -0.54
C LEU A 78 0.42 5.26 0.91
N ILE A 79 -0.50 4.49 1.47
CA ILE A 79 -0.39 4.02 2.87
C ILE A 79 0.01 2.54 2.84
N LEU A 80 1.03 2.21 3.60
CA LEU A 80 1.54 0.85 3.81
C LEU A 80 1.24 0.47 5.26
N GLY A 81 0.30 -0.46 5.45
CA GLY A 81 -0.30 -0.80 6.73
C GLY A 81 -0.12 -2.26 7.13
N GLN A 82 -0.80 -2.65 8.21
CA GLN A 82 -0.62 -3.94 8.87
C GLN A 82 -0.86 -5.14 7.94
N ALA A 83 -2.01 -5.17 7.26
CA ALA A 83 -2.34 -6.28 6.38
C ALA A 83 -1.50 -6.22 5.09
N ASN A 84 -0.92 -7.38 4.75
CA ASN A 84 -0.06 -7.63 3.61
C ASN A 84 1.32 -6.95 3.71
N PHE A 85 1.48 -5.61 3.76
CA PHE A 85 2.84 -5.04 3.75
C PHE A 85 3.68 -5.44 4.96
N PHE A 86 3.15 -5.30 6.18
CA PHE A 86 3.84 -5.72 7.41
C PHE A 86 3.85 -7.24 7.61
N PHE A 87 3.17 -8.01 6.75
CA PHE A 87 3.30 -9.46 6.70
C PHE A 87 4.44 -9.91 5.77
N GLU A 88 4.67 -9.18 4.68
CA GLU A 88 5.77 -9.43 3.73
C GLU A 88 7.11 -8.90 4.25
N PHE A 89 7.09 -7.82 5.03
CA PHE A 89 8.30 -7.17 5.54
C PHE A 89 8.28 -7.03 7.06
N GLU A 90 9.43 -7.30 7.67
CA GLU A 90 9.70 -6.88 9.04
C GLU A 90 10.00 -5.38 9.04
N VAL A 91 9.32 -4.65 9.92
CA VAL A 91 9.43 -3.19 10.02
C VAL A 91 9.75 -2.79 11.45
N CYS A 92 10.85 -2.05 11.63
CA CYS A 92 11.31 -1.56 12.93
C CYS A 92 11.40 -0.03 12.93
N PHE A 93 10.70 0.64 13.86
CA PHE A 93 10.73 2.10 13.99
C PHE A 93 11.64 2.54 15.13
N PHE A 94 12.61 3.40 14.83
CA PHE A 94 13.52 3.99 15.81
C PHE A 94 13.19 5.47 16.03
N ARG A 95 12.14 5.73 16.81
CA ARG A 95 11.55 7.08 16.97
C ARG A 95 12.54 8.18 17.39
N ALA A 96 13.48 7.87 18.28
CA ALA A 96 14.48 8.82 18.76
C ALA A 96 15.50 9.19 17.67
N ARG A 97 15.72 8.29 16.70
CA ARG A 97 16.63 8.47 15.56
C ARG A 97 15.92 9.01 14.31
N SER A 98 14.59 9.08 14.32
CA SER A 98 13.75 9.50 13.19
C SER A 98 14.00 8.66 11.93
N GLU A 99 14.16 7.36 12.12
CA GLU A 99 14.42 6.38 11.05
C GLU A 99 13.56 5.13 11.28
N PHE A 100 13.49 4.30 10.24
CA PHE A 100 12.95 2.96 10.31
C PHE A 100 13.82 2.01 9.47
N GLU A 101 13.75 0.73 9.77
CA GLU A 101 14.37 -0.33 9.00
C GLU A 101 13.29 -1.24 8.41
N ILE A 102 13.56 -1.77 7.22
CA ILE A 102 12.71 -2.74 6.53
C ILE A 102 13.60 -3.90 6.07
N SER A 103 13.17 -5.13 6.37
CA SER A 103 13.76 -6.36 5.81
C SER A 103 12.67 -7.29 5.27
N PRO A 104 12.95 -8.09 4.24
CA PRO A 104 12.05 -9.16 3.84
C PRO A 104 11.84 -10.12 5.02
N LYS A 105 10.60 -10.58 5.21
CA LYS A 105 10.33 -11.64 6.16
C LYS A 105 11.19 -12.86 5.83
N GLN A 106 11.91 -13.37 6.82
CA GLN A 106 12.65 -14.61 6.66
C GLN A 106 11.65 -15.77 6.58
N VAL A 107 11.70 -16.55 5.50
CA VAL A 107 10.98 -17.82 5.43
C VAL A 107 11.80 -18.83 6.24
N GLY A 108 11.28 -19.20 7.40
CA GLY A 108 11.86 -20.25 8.25
C GLY A 108 11.67 -21.65 7.68
#